data_AF-A0A139XC81-F1
#
_entry.id   AF-A0A139XC81-F1
#
_cell.length_a   1.000
_cell.length_b   1.000
_cell.length_c   1.000
_cell.angle_alpha   90.00
_cell.angle_beta   90.00
_cell.angle_gamma   90.00
#
_symmetry.space_group_name_H-M   'P 1'
#
loop_
_entity.id
_entity.type
_entity.pdbx_description
1 polymer ?
#
loop_
_entity_poly.entity_id
_entity_poly.type
_entity_poly.pdbx_seq_one_letter_code
_entity_poly.pdbx_strand_id
1 'polypeptide(L)'
;MSIKVWPFLVSRNRVIDYRTVVAPDFICDAGITKLLARVADGDLTEPGHAILRKVQGSKVGNFTIVFRVVKAIEKDIHPEGGEEILKDTFGREIYLIEGIVFKEMDDLAVTNENIEKAHQYLTKYYCRFWECSDPPSVISSQSFSLILNRTADLLALTEFEPFQVVAKTSTQRSQSEKDNITPTVKYQFDSIAIIAAVTTALLLAIWIVIKVNSSPGISQQPERIENIVAEYKQKAKKHHLYVSVKIPDEQANDTSNVPKLYWIIGQKGCEFTITEDGKSLHKIDERNITSKLIIGTSAITEEKDILCEDVNTFKNLRAKYPYAAIFLSKAGELPMKDYPYNNGIDNSQEIDNLHHLLCNQPAIPKITARIIQPKPAPVYQVPD
;
A
#
# COMPACT_ATOMS: atom_id res chain seq x y z
N MET A 1 -20.09 -31.03 21.59
CA MET A 1 -20.18 -31.31 20.14
C MET A 1 -18.78 -31.27 19.57
N SER A 2 -18.44 -32.16 18.62
CA SER A 2 -17.16 -32.11 17.92
C SER A 2 -17.35 -31.51 16.53
N ILE A 3 -16.46 -30.60 16.13
CA ILE A 3 -16.52 -29.91 14.85
C ILE A 3 -15.17 -30.04 14.14
N LYS A 4 -15.18 -30.17 12.81
CA LYS A 4 -13.95 -30.19 12.00
C LYS A 4 -13.53 -28.77 11.68
N VAL A 5 -12.23 -28.51 11.85
CA VAL A 5 -11.61 -27.22 11.51
C VAL A 5 -10.33 -27.44 10.74
N TRP A 6 -9.93 -26.44 9.95
CA TRP A 6 -8.71 -26.48 9.17
C TRP A 6 -7.80 -25.31 9.54
N PRO A 7 -6.55 -25.55 9.94
CA PRO A 7 -5.62 -24.47 10.23
C PRO A 7 -5.18 -23.78 8.93
N PHE A 8 -4.91 -22.49 9.01
CA PHE A 8 -4.36 -21.73 7.89
C PHE A 8 -3.33 -20.71 8.37
N LEU A 9 -2.42 -20.33 7.47
CA LEU A 9 -1.38 -19.34 7.75
C LEU A 9 -1.20 -18.43 6.53
N VAL A 10 -1.23 -17.13 6.78
CA VAL A 10 -0.76 -16.09 5.86
C VAL A 10 0.44 -15.42 6.51
N SER A 11 1.57 -15.41 5.81
CA SER A 11 2.80 -14.78 6.29
C SER A 11 3.75 -14.52 5.13
N ARG A 12 4.96 -14.07 5.46
CA ARG A 12 6.06 -13.77 4.54
C ARG A 12 7.36 -14.29 5.12
N ASN A 13 8.39 -14.43 4.30
CA ASN A 13 9.72 -14.82 4.78
C ASN A 13 10.74 -13.70 4.52
N ARG A 14 12.03 -14.02 4.59
CA ARG A 14 13.11 -13.02 4.38
C ARG A 14 13.05 -12.33 3.02
N VAL A 15 12.61 -13.03 1.97
CA VAL A 15 12.73 -12.59 0.58
C VAL A 15 11.40 -12.56 -0.19
N ILE A 16 10.36 -13.21 0.33
CA ILE A 16 9.04 -13.34 -0.31
C ILE A 16 8.02 -12.58 0.51
N ASP A 17 7.20 -11.75 -0.15
CA ASP A 17 6.14 -10.97 0.47
C ASP A 17 4.97 -11.82 1.01
N TYR A 18 4.00 -11.16 1.66
CA TYR A 18 2.85 -11.81 2.27
C TYR A 18 2.06 -12.65 1.28
N ARG A 19 1.89 -13.93 1.61
CA ARG A 19 1.06 -14.88 0.88
C ARG A 19 0.49 -15.92 1.82
N THR A 20 -0.50 -16.65 1.32
CA THR A 20 -1.00 -17.84 1.99
C THR A 20 0.07 -18.93 1.95
N VAL A 21 0.55 -19.36 3.12
CA VAL A 21 1.56 -20.41 3.29
C VAL A 21 0.86 -21.76 3.47
N VAL A 22 -0.16 -21.80 4.33
CA VAL A 22 -0.96 -22.99 4.62
C VAL A 22 -2.43 -22.64 4.39
N ALA A 23 -3.16 -23.51 3.70
CA ALA A 23 -4.59 -23.36 3.45
C ALA A 23 -5.33 -24.70 3.59
N PRO A 24 -6.62 -24.68 3.95
CA PRO A 24 -7.46 -25.87 3.92
C PRO A 24 -7.41 -26.59 2.56
N ASP A 25 -7.45 -27.92 2.58
CA ASP A 25 -7.49 -28.77 1.38
C ASP A 25 -8.54 -28.33 0.36
N PHE A 26 -9.78 -28.13 0.79
CA PHE A 26 -10.86 -27.71 -0.09
C PHE A 26 -10.64 -26.33 -0.73
N ILE A 27 -9.88 -25.43 -0.07
CA ILE A 27 -9.49 -24.12 -0.63
C ILE A 27 -8.36 -24.31 -1.66
N CYS A 28 -7.44 -25.24 -1.40
CA CYS A 28 -6.37 -25.61 -2.33
C CYS A 28 -6.96 -26.23 -3.61
N ASP A 29 -7.84 -27.22 -3.47
CA ASP A 29 -8.47 -27.94 -4.58
C ASP A 29 -9.26 -26.99 -5.51
N ALA A 30 -9.91 -25.98 -4.93
CA ALA A 30 -10.65 -24.97 -5.69
C ALA A 30 -9.77 -23.86 -6.31
N GLY A 31 -8.45 -23.86 -6.03
CA GLY A 31 -7.50 -22.89 -6.56
C GLY A 31 -7.75 -21.45 -6.09
N ILE A 32 -8.37 -21.26 -4.91
CA ILE A 32 -8.73 -19.94 -4.35
C ILE A 32 -7.87 -19.57 -3.14
N THR A 33 -6.68 -20.15 -2.98
CA THR A 33 -5.80 -19.94 -1.82
C THR A 33 -5.48 -18.48 -1.53
N LYS A 34 -5.28 -17.65 -2.57
CA LYS A 34 -5.04 -16.20 -2.44
C LYS A 34 -6.18 -15.44 -1.74
N LEU A 35 -7.38 -16.03 -1.65
CA LEU A 35 -8.50 -15.43 -0.94
C LEU A 35 -8.17 -15.25 0.54
N LEU A 36 -7.47 -16.20 1.18
CA LEU A 36 -7.17 -16.11 2.61
C LEU A 36 -6.29 -14.90 2.93
N ALA A 37 -5.29 -14.59 2.11
CA ALA A 37 -4.46 -13.39 2.29
C ALA A 37 -5.23 -12.06 2.10
N ARG A 38 -6.37 -12.09 1.39
CA ARG A 38 -7.23 -10.92 1.21
C ARG A 38 -8.26 -10.77 2.32
N VAL A 39 -8.74 -11.88 2.87
CA VAL A 39 -9.78 -11.91 3.90
C VAL A 39 -9.18 -11.78 5.29
N ALA A 40 -7.99 -12.31 5.54
CA ALA A 40 -7.33 -12.23 6.83
C ALA A 40 -6.46 -10.97 6.89
N ASP A 41 -7.10 -9.79 6.86
CA ASP A 41 -6.45 -8.51 7.14
C ASP A 41 -6.74 -8.07 8.58
N GLY A 42 -5.90 -7.18 9.10
CA GLY A 42 -6.05 -6.65 10.45
C GLY A 42 -4.73 -6.16 11.03
N ASP A 43 -4.85 -5.38 12.10
CA ASP A 43 -3.72 -4.99 12.94
C ASP A 43 -3.34 -6.10 13.93
N LEU A 44 -2.21 -5.92 14.62
CA LEU A 44 -1.75 -6.83 15.67
C LEU A 44 -2.86 -7.08 16.70
N THR A 45 -3.16 -8.36 16.95
CA THR A 45 -4.22 -8.77 17.85
C THR A 45 -3.70 -8.86 19.29
N GLU A 46 -4.51 -8.42 20.26
CA GLU A 46 -4.17 -8.55 21.67
C GLU A 46 -4.17 -10.03 22.12
N PRO A 47 -3.34 -10.41 23.12
CA PRO A 47 -3.42 -11.73 23.72
C PRO A 47 -4.84 -12.07 24.21
N GLY A 48 -5.30 -13.31 23.98
CA GLY A 48 -6.65 -13.73 24.33
C GLY A 48 -7.76 -13.22 23.41
N HIS A 49 -7.42 -12.52 22.31
CA HIS A 49 -8.37 -12.04 21.32
C HIS A 49 -8.15 -12.69 19.94
N ALA A 50 -9.21 -12.73 19.13
CA ALA A 50 -9.15 -13.07 17.71
C ALA A 50 -10.20 -12.29 16.93
N ILE A 51 -10.00 -12.28 15.63
CA ILE A 51 -10.93 -11.72 14.65
C ILE A 51 -11.77 -12.87 14.08
N LEU A 52 -13.08 -12.68 14.05
CA LEU A 52 -14.02 -13.55 13.35
C LEU A 52 -14.49 -12.85 12.09
N ARG A 53 -14.41 -13.53 10.94
CA ARG A 53 -14.92 -13.00 9.68
C ARG A 53 -15.59 -14.07 8.85
N LYS A 54 -16.82 -13.80 8.39
CA LYS A 54 -17.55 -14.66 7.46
C LYS A 54 -17.11 -14.36 6.02
N VAL A 55 -16.97 -15.38 5.19
CA VAL A 55 -16.66 -15.28 3.76
C VAL A 55 -17.83 -15.84 2.97
N GLN A 56 -18.36 -15.02 2.07
CA GLN A 56 -19.56 -15.35 1.31
C GLN A 56 -19.29 -15.32 -0.21
N GLY A 57 -19.98 -16.19 -0.94
CA GLY A 57 -19.91 -16.23 -2.41
C GLY A 57 -18.61 -16.81 -2.97
N SER A 58 -17.87 -17.58 -2.18
CA SER A 58 -16.64 -18.23 -2.66
C SER A 58 -16.94 -19.47 -3.52
N LYS A 59 -15.96 -19.93 -4.31
CA LYS A 59 -16.09 -21.17 -5.12
C LYS A 59 -16.34 -22.43 -4.28
N VAL A 60 -16.04 -22.40 -2.98
CA VAL A 60 -16.18 -23.53 -2.05
C VAL A 60 -17.39 -23.37 -1.12
N GLY A 61 -18.30 -22.45 -1.42
CA GLY A 61 -19.41 -22.08 -0.55
C GLY A 61 -19.03 -21.05 0.49
N ASN A 62 -19.87 -20.91 1.53
CA ASN A 62 -19.62 -19.98 2.62
C ASN A 62 -18.72 -20.63 3.67
N PHE A 63 -17.80 -19.85 4.24
CA PHE A 63 -16.96 -20.33 5.33
C PHE A 63 -16.65 -19.19 6.30
N THR A 64 -16.34 -19.54 7.54
CA THR A 64 -15.96 -18.58 8.58
C THR A 64 -14.50 -18.80 8.93
N ILE A 65 -13.76 -17.70 9.10
CA ILE A 65 -12.39 -17.75 9.62
C ILE A 65 -12.35 -17.13 11.02
N VAL A 66 -11.58 -17.74 11.91
CA VAL A 66 -11.23 -17.16 13.21
C VAL A 66 -9.71 -17.15 13.29
N PHE A 67 -9.12 -15.96 13.46
CA PHE A 67 -7.67 -15.78 13.33
C PHE A 67 -7.14 -14.68 14.23
N ARG A 68 -5.84 -14.74 14.52
CA ARG A 68 -5.08 -13.69 15.21
C ARG A 68 -3.92 -13.23 14.33
N VAL A 69 -3.53 -11.96 14.50
CA VAL A 69 -2.33 -11.39 13.92
C VAL A 69 -1.30 -11.25 15.04
N VAL A 70 -0.19 -11.99 14.96
CA VAL A 70 0.87 -11.98 15.97
C VAL A 70 2.22 -11.67 15.32
N LYS A 71 3.19 -11.22 16.11
CA LYS A 71 4.57 -11.04 15.64
C LYS A 71 5.20 -12.41 15.44
N ALA A 72 5.85 -12.62 14.29
CA ALA A 72 6.67 -13.81 14.10
C ALA A 72 7.97 -13.65 14.89
N ILE A 73 8.33 -14.63 15.69
CA ILE A 73 9.53 -14.66 16.54
C ILE A 73 10.45 -15.82 16.15
N GLU A 74 11.70 -15.79 16.60
CA GLU A 74 12.66 -16.87 16.31
C GLU A 74 12.16 -18.24 16.76
N LYS A 75 11.40 -18.30 17.86
CA LYS A 75 10.78 -19.54 18.34
C LYS A 75 9.85 -20.21 17.32
N ASP A 76 9.26 -19.43 16.41
CA ASP A 76 8.35 -19.94 15.37
C ASP A 76 9.09 -20.69 14.25
N ILE A 77 10.40 -20.50 14.14
CA ILE A 77 11.24 -21.15 13.13
C ILE A 77 12.23 -22.13 13.76
N HIS A 78 12.59 -21.93 15.03
CA HIS A 78 13.46 -22.81 15.80
C HIS A 78 12.88 -22.94 17.23
N PRO A 79 12.48 -24.12 17.71
CA PRO A 79 11.87 -24.26 19.05
C PRO A 79 12.72 -23.73 20.22
N GLU A 80 14.05 -23.75 20.06
CA GLU A 80 15.05 -23.23 21.00
C GLU A 80 15.38 -21.73 20.77
N GLY A 81 14.75 -21.10 19.79
CA GLY A 81 14.94 -19.70 19.44
C GLY A 81 14.40 -18.74 20.50
N GLY A 82 14.88 -17.50 20.46
CA GLY A 82 14.45 -16.46 21.39
C GLY A 82 13.09 -15.83 21.05
N GLU A 83 12.76 -14.80 21.81
CA GLU A 83 11.58 -13.95 21.60
C GLU A 83 11.86 -12.78 20.63
N GLU A 84 12.98 -12.83 19.89
CA GLU A 84 13.31 -11.79 18.91
C GLU A 84 12.35 -11.84 17.72
N ILE A 85 11.82 -10.68 17.35
CA ILE A 85 10.90 -10.53 16.22
C ILE A 85 11.67 -10.73 14.91
N LEU A 86 11.18 -11.67 14.10
CA LEU A 86 11.69 -11.92 12.77
C LEU A 86 11.51 -10.70 11.86
N LYS A 87 12.55 -10.41 11.08
CA LYS A 87 12.58 -9.32 10.11
C LYS A 87 12.96 -9.84 8.72
N ASP A 88 12.48 -9.16 7.70
CA ASP A 88 12.90 -9.42 6.32
C ASP A 88 14.25 -8.75 6.00
N THR A 89 14.74 -8.91 4.76
CA THR A 89 15.99 -8.29 4.29
C THR A 89 15.99 -6.75 4.35
N PHE A 90 14.83 -6.11 4.46
CA PHE A 90 14.69 -4.66 4.59
C PHE A 90 14.54 -4.20 6.05
N GLY A 91 14.63 -5.11 7.01
CA GLY A 91 14.46 -4.84 8.44
C GLY A 91 13.00 -4.62 8.86
N ARG A 92 12.02 -4.95 8.01
CA ARG A 92 10.59 -4.85 8.34
C ARG A 92 10.20 -6.05 9.20
N GLU A 93 9.50 -5.81 10.32
CA GLU A 93 8.93 -6.86 11.18
C GLU A 93 7.97 -7.78 10.41
N ILE A 94 7.97 -9.05 10.74
CA ILE A 94 7.12 -10.07 10.12
C ILE A 94 6.03 -10.48 11.10
N TYR A 95 4.82 -10.64 10.58
CA TYR A 95 3.65 -11.07 11.33
C TYR A 95 3.17 -12.43 10.81
N LEU A 96 2.61 -13.23 11.71
CA LEU A 96 1.84 -14.42 11.39
C LEU A 96 0.36 -14.05 11.49
N ILE A 97 -0.36 -14.25 10.39
CA ILE A 97 -1.82 -14.20 10.38
C ILE A 97 -2.26 -15.67 10.37
N GLU A 98 -2.60 -16.18 11.55
CA GLU A 98 -2.83 -17.59 11.79
C GLU A 98 -4.19 -17.84 12.41
N GLY A 99 -4.79 -18.97 12.06
CA GLY A 99 -6.12 -19.28 12.57
C GLY A 99 -6.68 -20.57 12.03
N ILE A 100 -8.00 -20.69 12.16
CA ILE A 100 -8.78 -21.86 11.78
C ILE A 100 -9.96 -21.45 10.88
N VAL A 101 -10.31 -22.36 9.97
CA VAL A 101 -11.42 -22.21 9.02
C VAL A 101 -12.51 -23.23 9.36
N PHE A 102 -13.76 -22.77 9.32
CA PHE A 102 -14.97 -23.57 9.49
C PHE A 102 -15.81 -23.54 8.22
N LYS A 103 -16.32 -24.69 7.78
CA LYS A 103 -17.36 -24.75 6.74
C LYS A 103 -18.71 -24.44 7.38
N GLU A 104 -19.40 -23.41 6.88
CA GLU A 104 -20.81 -23.08 7.19
C GLU A 104 -21.22 -23.25 8.67
N MET A 105 -20.79 -22.32 9.54
CA MET A 105 -21.28 -22.25 10.93
C MET A 105 -21.51 -20.82 11.39
N ASP A 106 -22.60 -20.64 12.15
CA ASP A 106 -23.04 -19.34 12.67
C ASP A 106 -22.72 -19.11 14.15
N ASP A 107 -22.66 -20.16 14.99
CA ASP A 107 -22.34 -20.04 16.42
C ASP A 107 -21.01 -20.75 16.72
N LEU A 108 -20.03 -19.99 17.20
CA LEU A 108 -18.64 -20.40 17.33
C LEU A 108 -18.11 -20.09 18.73
N ALA A 109 -17.90 -21.14 19.53
CA ALA A 109 -17.17 -21.05 20.79
C ALA A 109 -15.72 -21.52 20.58
N VAL A 110 -14.81 -20.59 20.32
CA VAL A 110 -13.38 -20.88 20.12
C VAL A 110 -12.62 -20.53 21.40
N THR A 111 -11.77 -21.44 21.88
CA THR A 111 -10.91 -21.22 23.05
C THR A 111 -9.48 -20.89 22.63
N ASN A 112 -8.68 -20.34 23.54
CA ASN A 112 -7.25 -20.10 23.29
C ASN A 112 -6.49 -21.39 22.95
N GLU A 113 -6.83 -22.50 23.60
CA GLU A 113 -6.26 -23.82 23.32
C GLU A 113 -6.48 -24.26 21.86
N ASN A 114 -7.62 -23.89 21.26
CA ASN A 114 -7.92 -24.25 19.87
C ASN A 114 -7.00 -23.51 18.89
N ILE A 115 -6.79 -22.22 19.11
CA ILE A 115 -5.87 -21.41 18.30
C ILE A 115 -4.42 -21.84 18.53
N GLU A 116 -4.04 -22.15 19.77
CA GLU A 116 -2.69 -22.59 20.09
C GLU A 116 -2.35 -23.96 19.46
N LYS A 117 -3.33 -24.86 19.41
CA LYS A 117 -3.19 -26.13 18.67
C LYS A 117 -3.00 -25.89 17.16
N ALA A 118 -3.69 -24.89 16.61
CA ALA A 118 -3.47 -24.51 15.21
C ALA A 118 -2.08 -23.89 15.02
N HIS A 119 -1.64 -22.99 15.90
CA HIS A 119 -0.30 -22.41 15.89
C HIS A 119 0.78 -23.49 15.86
N GLN A 120 0.78 -24.43 16.81
CA GLN A 120 1.73 -25.54 16.87
C GLN A 120 1.78 -26.36 15.58
N TYR A 121 0.61 -26.60 14.96
CA TYR A 121 0.54 -27.29 13.67
C TYR A 121 1.19 -26.46 12.55
N LEU A 122 0.97 -25.14 12.54
CA LEU A 122 1.44 -24.21 11.53
C LEU A 122 2.95 -23.91 11.64
N THR A 123 3.52 -23.89 12.86
CA THR A 123 4.94 -23.60 13.11
C THR A 123 5.87 -24.47 12.27
N LYS A 124 5.56 -25.78 12.14
CA LYS A 124 6.33 -26.70 11.29
C LYS A 124 6.38 -26.26 9.82
N TYR A 125 5.25 -25.80 9.28
CA TYR A 125 5.17 -25.35 7.89
C TYR A 125 5.77 -23.97 7.70
N TYR A 126 5.64 -23.10 8.70
CA TYR A 126 6.27 -21.79 8.69
C TYR A 126 7.80 -21.90 8.71
N CYS A 127 8.37 -22.74 9.58
CA CYS A 127 9.80 -23.08 9.59
C CYS A 127 10.30 -23.47 8.18
N ARG A 128 9.64 -24.44 7.54
CA ARG A 128 9.99 -24.85 6.17
C ARG A 128 9.86 -23.72 5.14
N PHE A 129 8.82 -22.89 5.27
CA PHE A 129 8.61 -21.73 4.40
C PHE A 129 9.68 -20.64 4.61
N TRP A 130 10.17 -20.50 5.84
CA TRP A 130 11.20 -19.54 6.23
C TRP A 130 12.56 -19.85 5.60
N GLU A 131 12.96 -21.12 5.66
CA GLU A 131 14.26 -21.59 5.19
C GLU A 131 14.36 -21.69 3.66
N CYS A 132 13.23 -21.74 2.97
CA CYS A 132 13.20 -22.01 1.54
C CYS A 132 13.26 -20.71 0.72
N SER A 133 14.25 -20.60 -0.17
CA SER A 133 14.35 -19.49 -1.13
C SER A 133 13.31 -19.58 -2.26
N ASP A 134 12.86 -20.80 -2.59
CA ASP A 134 11.78 -21.07 -3.56
C ASP A 134 10.72 -22.00 -2.95
N PRO A 135 9.92 -21.51 -2.00
CA PRO A 135 8.95 -22.33 -1.30
C PRO A 135 7.78 -22.71 -2.20
N PRO A 136 7.20 -23.90 -2.02
CA PRO A 136 6.03 -24.36 -2.77
C PRO A 136 4.88 -23.34 -2.66
N SER A 137 4.03 -23.29 -3.68
CA SER A 137 2.99 -22.25 -3.84
C SER A 137 2.14 -22.06 -2.58
N VAL A 138 1.50 -23.14 -2.11
CA VAL A 138 0.69 -23.22 -0.87
C VAL A 138 0.70 -24.67 -0.38
N ILE A 139 0.73 -24.88 0.94
CA ILE A 139 0.66 -26.20 1.56
C ILE A 139 -0.78 -26.47 2.02
N SER A 140 -1.32 -27.63 1.67
CA SER A 140 -2.64 -28.07 2.08
C SER A 140 -2.65 -28.54 3.54
N SER A 141 -3.54 -28.00 4.36
CA SER A 141 -3.79 -28.47 5.73
C SER A 141 -4.85 -29.55 5.79
N GLN A 142 -4.69 -30.45 6.76
CA GLN A 142 -5.67 -31.47 7.11
C GLN A 142 -6.59 -30.96 8.20
N SER A 143 -7.85 -31.40 8.17
CA SER A 143 -8.81 -31.06 9.23
C SER A 143 -8.43 -31.73 10.55
N PHE A 144 -8.69 -31.06 11.67
CA PHE A 144 -8.73 -31.72 12.98
C PHE A 144 -10.04 -31.41 13.70
N SER A 145 -10.39 -32.28 14.65
CA SER A 145 -11.58 -32.12 15.46
C SER A 145 -11.32 -31.21 16.65
N LEU A 146 -12.17 -30.20 16.83
CA LEU A 146 -12.29 -29.45 18.07
C LEU A 146 -13.45 -29.99 18.90
N ILE A 147 -13.27 -29.97 20.23
CA ILE A 147 -14.35 -30.23 21.18
C ILE A 147 -14.81 -28.86 21.67
N LEU A 148 -16.04 -28.49 21.33
CA LEU A 148 -16.64 -27.25 21.82
C LEU A 148 -16.99 -27.44 23.30
N ASN A 149 -16.18 -26.88 24.19
CA ASN A 149 -16.46 -26.82 25.61
C ASN A 149 -16.80 -25.39 26.01
N ARG A 150 -18.09 -25.12 26.25
CA ARG A 150 -18.60 -23.77 26.56
C ARG A 150 -18.20 -23.25 27.94
N THR A 151 -17.58 -24.08 28.79
CA THR A 151 -17.14 -23.70 30.14
C THR A 151 -15.65 -23.33 30.23
N ALA A 152 -14.91 -23.44 29.13
CA ALA A 152 -13.48 -23.15 29.07
C ALA A 152 -13.21 -21.65 28.85
N ASP A 153 -11.93 -21.27 28.93
CA ASP A 153 -11.41 -19.92 28.65
C ASP A 153 -11.68 -19.53 27.18
N LEU A 154 -12.84 -18.92 26.96
CA LEU A 154 -13.31 -18.51 25.64
C LEU A 154 -12.50 -17.32 25.15
N LEU A 155 -12.11 -17.39 23.89
CA LEU A 155 -11.37 -16.33 23.24
C LEU A 155 -12.31 -15.14 22.98
N ALA A 156 -11.85 -13.91 23.24
CA ALA A 156 -12.63 -12.73 22.94
C ALA A 156 -12.65 -12.49 21.42
N LEU A 157 -13.80 -12.70 20.80
CA LEU A 157 -13.96 -12.60 19.35
C LEU A 157 -14.43 -11.19 18.96
N THR A 158 -13.64 -10.52 18.11
CA THR A 158 -14.05 -9.29 17.43
C THR A 158 -14.63 -9.67 16.08
N GLU A 159 -15.93 -9.50 15.89
CA GLU A 159 -16.61 -9.80 14.63
C GLU A 159 -16.39 -8.67 13.62
N PHE A 160 -15.92 -9.03 12.43
CA PHE A 160 -15.72 -8.14 11.30
C PHE A 160 -16.81 -8.36 10.24
N GLU A 161 -17.10 -7.30 9.48
CA GLU A 161 -18.07 -7.35 8.38
C GLU A 161 -17.81 -8.53 7.43
N PRO A 162 -18.86 -9.23 6.96
CA PRO A 162 -18.72 -10.34 6.03
C PRO A 162 -17.98 -9.93 4.75
N PHE A 163 -17.00 -10.73 4.37
CA PHE A 163 -16.27 -10.53 3.12
C PHE A 163 -17.04 -11.14 1.95
N GLN A 164 -17.54 -10.28 1.06
CA GLN A 164 -18.21 -10.68 -0.18
C GLN A 164 -17.17 -10.96 -1.26
N VAL A 165 -17.08 -12.22 -1.72
CA VAL A 165 -16.31 -12.54 -2.91
C VAL A 165 -17.11 -12.03 -4.11
N VAL A 166 -16.80 -10.82 -4.55
CA VAL A 166 -17.36 -10.29 -5.80
C VAL A 166 -16.92 -11.26 -6.91
N ALA A 167 -17.87 -12.04 -7.41
CA ALA A 167 -17.66 -12.79 -8.62
C ALA A 167 -17.25 -11.75 -9.65
N LYS A 168 -16.03 -11.87 -10.20
CA LYS A 168 -15.78 -11.29 -11.51
C LYS A 168 -16.71 -12.04 -12.43
N THR A 169 -17.96 -11.57 -12.55
CA THR A 169 -18.77 -11.81 -13.72
C THR A 169 -17.81 -11.44 -14.82
N SER A 170 -17.28 -12.45 -15.51
CA SER A 170 -16.51 -12.21 -16.70
C SER A 170 -17.48 -11.39 -17.52
N THR A 171 -17.21 -10.08 -17.65
CA THR A 171 -17.87 -9.26 -18.64
C THR A 171 -17.56 -10.01 -19.92
N GLN A 172 -18.51 -10.86 -20.32
CA GLN A 172 -18.52 -11.51 -21.60
C GLN A 172 -18.44 -10.30 -22.50
N ARG A 173 -17.25 -10.13 -23.05
CA ARG A 173 -16.97 -9.18 -24.11
C ARG A 173 -17.88 -9.70 -25.19
N SER A 174 -19.12 -9.22 -25.20
CA SER A 174 -20.06 -9.43 -26.28
C SER A 174 -19.29 -8.95 -27.47
N GLN A 175 -18.72 -9.90 -28.21
CA GLN A 175 -18.38 -9.68 -29.59
C GLN A 175 -19.70 -9.19 -30.16
N SER A 176 -19.72 -7.91 -30.49
CA SER A 176 -20.72 -7.33 -31.36
C SER A 176 -20.67 -8.17 -32.63
N GLU A 177 -21.47 -9.21 -32.65
CA GLU A 177 -22.02 -9.77 -33.86
C GLU A 177 -22.79 -8.62 -34.50
N LYS A 178 -22.21 -8.16 -35.59
CA LYS A 178 -22.54 -6.94 -36.30
C LYS A 178 -23.72 -7.25 -37.21
N ASP A 179 -24.88 -7.55 -36.62
CA ASP A 179 -26.10 -7.71 -37.38
C ASP A 179 -26.84 -6.38 -37.49
N ASN A 180 -26.85 -5.87 -38.72
CA ASN A 180 -27.60 -4.72 -39.16
C ASN A 180 -29.10 -4.98 -38.97
N ILE A 181 -29.67 -4.49 -37.88
CA ILE A 181 -31.13 -4.32 -37.78
C ILE A 181 -31.40 -2.85 -37.47
N THR A 182 -31.96 -2.16 -38.46
CA THR A 182 -32.49 -0.80 -38.35
C THR A 182 -33.85 -0.85 -37.65
N PRO A 183 -34.04 -0.21 -36.48
CA PRO A 183 -35.37 -0.02 -35.93
C PRO A 183 -35.91 1.33 -36.40
N THR A 184 -36.85 1.31 -37.34
CA THR A 184 -37.73 2.45 -37.62
C THR A 184 -38.80 2.53 -36.53
N VAL A 185 -38.56 3.31 -35.49
CA VAL A 185 -39.61 3.70 -34.53
C VAL A 185 -40.14 5.07 -34.94
N LYS A 186 -41.35 5.09 -35.52
CA LYS A 186 -42.11 6.32 -35.76
C LYS A 186 -42.71 6.80 -34.44
N TYR A 187 -42.16 7.85 -33.86
CA TYR A 187 -42.82 8.62 -32.80
C TYR A 187 -43.75 9.66 -33.44
N GLN A 188 -45.05 9.54 -33.18
CA GLN A 188 -46.02 10.59 -33.50
C GLN A 188 -45.86 11.75 -32.53
N PHE A 189 -45.54 12.92 -33.08
CA PHE A 189 -45.33 14.17 -32.38
C PHE A 189 -46.67 14.84 -32.08
N ASP A 190 -47.20 14.67 -30.87
CA ASP A 190 -48.21 15.59 -30.30
C ASP A 190 -47.80 16.12 -28.91
N SER A 191 -46.60 15.79 -28.41
CA SER A 191 -46.19 16.09 -27.03
C SER A 191 -45.07 17.14 -26.89
N ILE A 192 -44.51 17.66 -27.98
CA ILE A 192 -43.38 18.61 -27.91
C ILE A 192 -43.78 19.90 -27.17
N ALA A 193 -44.99 20.41 -27.41
CA ALA A 193 -45.45 21.65 -26.79
C ALA A 193 -45.57 21.53 -25.26
N ILE A 194 -46.00 20.37 -24.76
CA ILE A 194 -46.14 20.11 -23.32
C ILE A 194 -44.76 19.97 -22.68
N ILE A 195 -43.83 19.26 -23.34
CA ILE A 195 -42.47 19.08 -22.83
C ILE A 195 -41.73 20.42 -22.78
N ALA A 196 -41.90 21.28 -23.79
CA ALA A 196 -41.32 22.63 -23.81
C ALA A 196 -41.88 23.53 -22.69
N ALA A 197 -43.19 23.47 -22.42
CA ALA A 197 -43.80 24.24 -21.34
C ALA A 197 -43.31 23.80 -19.95
N VAL A 198 -43.23 22.48 -19.72
CA VAL A 198 -42.76 21.92 -18.44
C VAL A 198 -41.27 22.21 -18.20
N THR A 199 -40.43 22.09 -19.22
CA THR A 199 -39.00 22.41 -19.10
C THR A 199 -38.77 23.90 -18.84
N THR A 200 -39.54 24.78 -19.48
CA THR A 200 -39.43 26.23 -19.25
C THR A 200 -39.85 26.61 -17.81
N ALA A 201 -40.94 26.02 -17.30
CA ALA A 201 -41.38 26.24 -15.93
C ALA A 201 -40.37 25.74 -14.89
N LEU A 202 -39.72 24.59 -15.15
CA LEU A 202 -38.70 24.02 -14.26
C LEU A 202 -37.45 24.92 -14.20
N LEU A 203 -36.98 25.41 -15.35
CA LEU A 203 -35.84 26.32 -15.41
C LEU A 203 -36.13 27.65 -14.70
N LEU A 204 -37.35 28.16 -14.81
CA LEU A 204 -37.76 29.39 -14.12
C LEU A 204 -37.79 29.21 -12.60
N ALA A 205 -38.28 28.06 -12.12
CA ALA A 205 -38.30 27.74 -10.70
C ALA A 205 -36.87 27.60 -10.13
N ILE A 206 -35.97 26.94 -10.86
CA ILE A 206 -34.55 26.83 -10.48
C ILE A 206 -33.90 28.22 -10.42
N TRP A 207 -34.17 29.08 -11.40
CA TRP A 207 -33.62 30.44 -11.42
C TRP A 207 -34.08 31.29 -10.22
N ILE A 208 -35.35 31.18 -9.82
CA ILE A 208 -35.89 31.88 -8.63
C ILE A 208 -35.19 31.40 -7.35
N VAL A 209 -34.99 30.09 -7.19
CA VAL A 209 -34.30 29.52 -6.02
C VAL A 209 -32.85 30.01 -5.92
N ILE A 210 -32.13 30.06 -7.05
CA ILE A 210 -30.76 30.58 -7.09
C ILE A 210 -30.73 32.07 -6.71
N LYS A 211 -31.68 32.87 -7.21
CA LYS A 211 -31.69 34.31 -6.98
C LYS A 211 -32.08 34.69 -5.55
N VAL A 212 -32.95 33.92 -4.89
CA VAL A 212 -33.37 34.16 -3.49
C VAL A 212 -32.30 33.74 -2.48
N ASN A 213 -31.46 32.76 -2.81
CA ASN A 213 -30.38 32.28 -1.93
C ASN A 213 -29.01 32.95 -2.15
N SER A 214 -28.90 33.95 -3.02
CA SER A 214 -27.64 34.64 -3.28
C SER A 214 -27.41 35.82 -2.33
N SER A 215 -27.06 35.51 -1.07
CA SER A 215 -26.31 36.43 -0.21
C SER A 215 -24.81 36.28 -0.50
N PRO A 216 -23.98 37.34 -0.42
CA PRO A 216 -22.59 37.27 -0.84
C PRO A 216 -21.76 36.56 0.23
N GLY A 217 -21.38 35.32 -0.08
CA GLY A 217 -20.43 34.57 0.72
C GLY A 217 -20.84 33.12 0.81
N ILE A 218 -20.23 32.28 -0.03
CA ILE A 218 -19.51 31.06 0.36
C ILE A 218 -19.08 30.35 -0.93
N SER A 219 -17.79 30.01 -0.92
CA SER A 219 -17.08 29.03 -1.76
C SER A 219 -17.99 27.97 -2.39
N GLN A 220 -18.09 28.00 -3.72
CA GLN A 220 -18.53 26.82 -4.47
C GLN A 220 -17.43 25.75 -4.38
N GLN A 221 -17.80 24.53 -3.98
CA GLN A 221 -16.97 23.35 -4.26
C GLN A 221 -16.92 23.15 -5.78
N PRO A 222 -15.74 22.93 -6.37
CA PRO A 222 -15.65 22.57 -7.77
C PRO A 222 -16.31 21.20 -8.01
N GLU A 223 -16.96 21.08 -9.16
CA GLU A 223 -17.49 19.83 -9.68
C GLU A 223 -16.39 18.76 -9.73
N ARG A 224 -16.78 17.58 -9.29
CA ARG A 224 -15.95 16.37 -9.18
C ARG A 224 -15.59 15.88 -10.58
N ILE A 225 -14.36 16.14 -11.01
CA ILE A 225 -13.77 15.52 -12.20
C ILE A 225 -12.96 14.32 -11.72
N GLU A 226 -13.51 13.12 -11.92
CA GLU A 226 -12.88 11.84 -11.60
C GLU A 226 -11.67 11.61 -12.52
N ASN A 227 -10.45 12.04 -12.15
CA ASN A 227 -9.22 11.60 -12.83
C ASN A 227 -7.93 11.86 -12.03
N ILE A 228 -7.82 11.38 -10.79
CA ILE A 228 -6.52 11.18 -10.14
C ILE A 228 -6.50 9.82 -9.45
N VAL A 229 -5.66 8.92 -9.95
CA VAL A 229 -5.43 7.58 -9.38
C VAL A 229 -4.03 7.55 -8.79
N ALA A 230 -3.92 7.84 -7.50
CA ALA A 230 -2.88 7.32 -6.63
C ALA A 230 -3.28 7.49 -5.16
N GLU A 231 -4.11 6.58 -4.64
CA GLU A 231 -4.26 6.40 -3.19
C GLU A 231 -3.10 5.50 -2.73
N TYR A 232 -2.16 6.04 -1.96
CA TYR A 232 -1.05 5.27 -1.39
C TYR A 232 -1.20 5.20 0.12
N LYS A 233 -1.74 4.07 0.61
CA LYS A 233 -1.75 3.71 2.03
C LYS A 233 -0.54 2.85 2.34
N GLN A 234 0.58 3.47 2.68
CA GLN A 234 1.66 2.74 3.33
C GLN A 234 2.24 3.58 4.47
N LYS A 235 2.10 3.05 5.70
CA LYS A 235 2.81 3.51 6.90
C LYS A 235 4.33 3.35 6.68
N ALA A 236 4.96 4.28 5.98
CA ALA A 236 6.38 4.23 5.67
C ALA A 236 7.21 4.61 6.92
N LYS A 237 8.03 3.67 7.42
CA LYS A 237 9.00 3.90 8.50
C LYS A 237 10.25 4.71 8.05
N LYS A 238 10.29 5.32 6.85
CA LYS A 238 11.48 6.04 6.28
C LYS A 238 11.12 7.43 5.73
N HIS A 239 12.10 8.35 5.78
CA HIS A 239 11.95 9.81 5.62
C HIS A 239 11.64 10.34 4.20
N HIS A 240 11.65 9.51 3.15
CA HIS A 240 11.54 9.96 1.77
C HIS A 240 10.43 9.21 1.02
N LEU A 241 9.55 9.96 0.35
CA LEU A 241 8.53 9.42 -0.55
C LEU A 241 8.79 9.92 -1.97
N TYR A 242 8.65 9.02 -2.95
CA TYR A 242 8.65 9.35 -4.38
C TYR A 242 7.21 9.38 -4.87
N VAL A 243 6.81 10.47 -5.52
CA VAL A 243 5.53 10.53 -6.23
C VAL A 243 5.78 11.03 -7.64
N SER A 244 5.44 10.20 -8.63
CA SER A 244 5.37 10.58 -10.03
C SER A 244 3.94 11.02 -10.33
N VAL A 245 3.73 12.31 -10.57
CA VAL A 245 2.42 12.82 -10.96
C VAL A 245 2.36 12.87 -12.49
N LYS A 246 1.43 12.11 -13.07
CA LYS A 246 1.16 12.15 -14.51
C LYS A 246 0.07 13.17 -14.76
N ILE A 247 0.43 14.32 -15.33
CA ILE A 247 -0.53 15.36 -15.71
C ILE A 247 -1.10 14.97 -17.08
N PRO A 248 -2.43 14.97 -17.30
CA PRO A 248 -3.02 14.73 -18.61
C PRO A 248 -2.54 15.77 -19.64
N ASP A 249 -2.30 15.31 -20.88
CA ASP A 249 -1.69 16.10 -21.96
C ASP A 249 -2.45 17.39 -22.31
N GLU A 250 -3.76 17.45 -22.01
CA GLU A 250 -4.64 18.58 -22.34
C GLU A 250 -4.43 19.84 -21.46
N GLN A 251 -3.64 19.76 -20.39
CA GLN A 251 -3.28 20.90 -19.53
C GLN A 251 -1.84 21.42 -19.73
N ALA A 252 -1.08 20.83 -20.66
CA ALA A 252 0.32 21.20 -20.91
C ALA A 252 0.47 22.35 -21.93
N ASN A 253 0.00 23.55 -21.58
CA ASN A 253 0.34 24.77 -22.31
C ASN A 253 1.67 25.32 -21.80
N ASP A 254 2.78 24.69 -22.20
CA ASP A 254 4.14 25.24 -22.41
C ASP A 254 5.14 24.07 -22.43
N THR A 255 6.11 24.13 -23.33
CA THR A 255 6.99 23.02 -23.73
C THR A 255 7.92 22.54 -22.61
N SER A 256 7.51 21.52 -21.86
CA SER A 256 8.41 20.47 -21.37
C SER A 256 7.59 19.25 -20.98
N ASN A 257 7.48 18.28 -21.89
CA ASN A 257 6.69 17.07 -21.75
C ASN A 257 7.40 16.03 -20.85
N VAL A 258 7.85 16.46 -19.67
CA VAL A 258 8.58 15.64 -18.71
C VAL A 258 7.73 15.54 -17.43
N PRO A 259 7.44 14.32 -16.94
CA PRO A 259 6.80 14.13 -15.64
C PRO A 259 7.53 14.96 -14.57
N LYS A 260 6.81 15.81 -13.85
CA LYS A 260 7.38 16.53 -12.71
C LYS A 260 7.50 15.54 -11.56
N LEU A 261 8.74 15.14 -11.22
CA LEU A 261 9.01 14.40 -10.00
C LEU A 261 9.02 15.37 -8.81
N TYR A 262 8.22 15.05 -7.79
CA TYR A 262 8.22 15.77 -6.53
C TYR A 262 8.91 14.91 -5.47
N TRP A 263 9.83 15.52 -4.72
CA TRP A 263 10.48 14.88 -3.59
C TRP A 263 9.90 15.44 -2.29
N ILE A 264 9.22 14.58 -1.53
CA ILE A 264 8.60 14.94 -0.26
C ILE A 264 9.42 14.29 0.87
N ILE A 265 9.98 15.14 1.74
CA ILE A 265 10.73 14.71 2.93
C ILE A 265 9.83 14.96 4.15
N GLY A 266 9.35 13.88 4.78
CA GLY A 266 8.44 13.92 5.92
C GLY A 266 9.07 13.37 7.20
N GLN A 267 8.62 13.84 8.37
CA GLN A 267 8.97 13.23 9.65
C GLN A 267 8.18 11.94 9.90
N LYS A 268 8.68 11.08 10.79
CA LYS A 268 8.11 9.77 11.12
C LYS A 268 6.64 9.88 11.56
N GLY A 269 5.76 9.08 10.96
CA GLY A 269 4.33 9.01 11.32
C GLY A 269 3.43 10.04 10.64
N CYS A 270 3.92 10.72 9.60
CA CYS A 270 3.08 11.59 8.78
C CYS A 270 2.43 10.79 7.63
N GLU A 271 1.11 10.80 7.58
CA GLU A 271 0.35 10.45 6.37
C GLU A 271 0.13 11.72 5.54
N PHE A 272 0.15 11.58 4.21
CA PHE A 272 0.03 12.70 3.29
C PHE A 272 -1.00 12.37 2.21
N THR A 273 -1.92 13.30 1.96
CA THR A 273 -2.83 13.25 0.80
C THR A 273 -2.49 14.41 -0.12
N ILE A 274 -2.19 14.13 -1.40
CA ILE A 274 -1.98 15.16 -2.42
C ILE A 274 -3.34 15.61 -2.93
N THR A 275 -3.60 16.91 -2.90
CA THR A 275 -4.84 17.48 -3.46
C THR A 275 -4.91 17.34 -4.96
N GLU A 276 -6.13 17.41 -5.51
CA GLU A 276 -6.36 17.18 -6.94
C GLU A 276 -5.65 18.19 -7.86
N ASP A 277 -5.25 19.35 -7.35
CA ASP A 277 -4.48 20.34 -8.09
C ASP A 277 -2.95 20.11 -8.06
N GLY A 278 -2.48 19.07 -7.35
CA GLY A 278 -1.07 18.77 -7.16
C GLY A 278 -0.28 19.79 -6.31
N LYS A 279 -0.96 20.74 -5.64
CA LYS A 279 -0.31 21.86 -4.95
C LYS A 279 -0.37 21.81 -3.43
N SER A 280 -1.23 20.96 -2.85
CA SER A 280 -1.44 20.92 -1.39
C SER A 280 -1.33 19.50 -0.84
N LEU A 281 -0.86 19.38 0.41
CA LEU A 281 -0.67 18.12 1.12
C LEU A 281 -1.40 18.18 2.48
N HIS A 282 -2.26 17.19 2.77
CA HIS A 282 -3.00 17.10 4.04
C HIS A 282 -2.54 15.92 4.90
N LYS A 283 -2.43 16.13 6.23
CA LYS A 283 -2.16 15.08 7.23
C LYS A 283 -3.48 14.54 7.79
N ILE A 284 -3.61 13.22 7.88
CA ILE A 284 -4.77 12.54 8.47
C ILE A 284 -4.35 12.03 9.86
N ASP A 285 -4.60 12.85 10.89
CA ASP A 285 -5.29 12.49 12.13
C ASP A 285 -5.16 13.53 13.25
N GLU A 286 -6.34 13.75 13.85
CA GLU A 286 -6.82 14.53 15.00
C GLU A 286 -6.14 15.85 15.44
N ARG A 287 -6.97 16.90 15.35
CA ARG A 287 -6.78 18.34 15.63
C ARG A 287 -6.19 19.12 14.45
N ASN A 288 -7.09 19.90 13.86
CA ASN A 288 -6.83 20.96 12.90
C ASN A 288 -5.70 21.88 13.38
N ILE A 289 -4.48 21.55 13.00
CA ILE A 289 -3.39 22.52 12.90
C ILE A 289 -3.14 22.63 11.40
N THR A 290 -3.49 23.78 10.84
CA THR A 290 -3.09 24.15 9.48
C THR A 290 -1.59 24.35 9.47
N SER A 291 -0.81 23.26 9.40
CA SER A 291 0.61 23.38 9.13
C SER A 291 0.77 23.77 7.67
N LYS A 292 1.08 25.04 7.44
CA LYS A 292 1.54 25.54 6.15
C LYS A 292 2.73 24.68 5.74
N LEU A 293 2.58 23.88 4.68
CA LEU A 293 3.71 23.21 4.05
C LEU A 293 4.69 24.31 3.65
N ILE A 294 5.79 24.42 4.39
CA ILE A 294 6.97 25.07 3.86
C ILE A 294 7.53 24.03 2.90
N ILE A 295 7.10 24.09 1.64
CA ILE A 295 8.01 23.74 0.54
C ILE A 295 9.22 24.59 0.88
N GLY A 296 10.31 23.97 1.35
CA GLY A 296 11.52 24.70 1.68
C GLY A 296 11.83 25.59 0.49
N THR A 297 11.50 26.88 0.57
CA THR A 297 11.55 27.82 -0.55
C THR A 297 12.99 28.14 -0.94
N SER A 298 13.93 27.38 -0.39
CA SER A 298 15.34 27.43 -0.71
C SER A 298 15.98 26.13 -0.23
N ALA A 299 16.07 25.15 -1.11
CA ALA A 299 17.18 24.22 -1.09
C ALA A 299 18.32 24.84 -1.91
N ILE A 300 19.56 24.66 -1.48
CA ILE A 300 20.71 25.05 -2.29
C ILE A 300 21.02 23.83 -3.15
N THR A 301 20.93 24.01 -4.47
CA THR A 301 21.42 23.01 -5.42
C THR A 301 22.81 23.42 -5.85
N GLU A 302 23.78 22.54 -5.63
CA GLU A 302 25.15 22.72 -6.05
C GLU A 302 25.50 21.61 -7.04
N GLU A 303 26.00 21.96 -8.22
CA GLU A 303 26.53 21.00 -9.18
C GLU A 303 28.06 21.01 -9.11
N LYS A 304 28.65 19.84 -8.97
CA LYS A 304 30.09 19.66 -8.93
C LYS A 304 30.54 18.60 -9.90
N ASP A 305 31.45 18.98 -10.77
CA ASP A 305 32.23 18.01 -11.50
C ASP A 305 33.27 17.39 -10.58
N ILE A 306 33.21 16.07 -10.43
CA ILE A 306 34.15 15.26 -9.67
C ILE A 306 34.85 14.30 -10.63
N LEU A 307 36.15 14.10 -10.42
CA LEU A 307 36.91 13.06 -11.11
C LEU A 307 36.75 11.76 -10.31
N CYS A 308 36.31 10.70 -10.97
CA CYS A 308 36.12 9.37 -10.38
C CYS A 308 37.48 8.66 -10.25
N GLU A 309 38.39 9.22 -9.45
CA GLU A 309 39.74 8.65 -9.30
C GLU A 309 39.75 7.50 -8.28
N ASP A 310 38.97 7.63 -7.20
CA ASP A 310 38.88 6.61 -6.15
C ASP A 310 37.56 6.61 -5.36
N VAL A 311 37.36 5.56 -4.56
CA VAL A 311 36.23 5.39 -3.62
C VAL A 311 36.18 6.52 -2.57
N ASN A 312 37.33 7.09 -2.20
CA ASN A 312 37.41 8.13 -1.19
C ASN A 312 36.76 9.43 -1.64
N THR A 313 36.73 9.69 -2.95
CA THR A 313 36.05 10.84 -3.54
C THR A 313 34.57 10.89 -3.14
N PHE A 314 33.86 9.76 -3.20
CA PHE A 314 32.46 9.68 -2.78
C PHE A 314 32.28 9.77 -1.25
N LYS A 315 33.19 9.17 -0.49
CA LYS A 315 33.19 9.26 0.99
C LYS A 315 33.40 10.70 1.45
N ASN A 316 34.32 11.43 0.84
CA ASN A 316 34.61 12.83 1.14
C ASN A 316 33.43 13.73 0.75
N LEU A 317 32.79 13.47 -0.39
CA LEU A 317 31.60 14.20 -0.81
C LEU A 317 30.44 14.01 0.20
N ARG A 318 30.25 12.78 0.68
CA ARG A 318 29.25 12.47 1.71
C ARG A 318 29.56 13.13 3.05
N ALA A 319 30.81 13.05 3.51
CA ALA A 319 31.24 13.66 4.76
C ALA A 319 31.06 15.19 4.75
N LYS A 320 31.26 15.81 3.59
CA LYS A 320 31.06 17.25 3.38
C LYS A 320 29.58 17.67 3.37
N TYR A 321 28.67 16.76 2.98
CA TYR A 321 27.26 17.05 2.79
C TYR A 321 26.35 16.02 3.51
N PRO A 322 26.41 15.91 4.85
CA PRO A 322 25.82 14.81 5.61
C PRO A 322 24.28 14.73 5.53
N TYR A 323 23.62 15.82 5.10
CA TYR A 323 22.16 15.93 4.99
C TYR A 323 21.67 16.16 3.56
N ALA A 324 22.57 16.10 2.56
CA ALA A 324 22.20 16.31 1.17
C ALA A 324 21.74 15.02 0.51
N ALA A 325 20.85 15.11 -0.48
CA ALA A 325 20.83 14.09 -1.53
C ALA A 325 21.89 14.42 -2.57
N ILE A 326 22.57 13.38 -3.03
CA ILE A 326 23.63 13.46 -4.03
C ILE A 326 23.22 12.58 -5.20
N PHE A 327 23.07 13.19 -6.37
CA PHE A 327 22.80 12.50 -7.63
C PHE A 327 24.06 12.53 -8.47
N LEU A 328 24.47 11.38 -9.00
CA LEU A 328 25.67 11.25 -9.82
C LEU A 328 25.26 10.97 -11.26
N SER A 329 25.86 11.72 -12.19
CA SER A 329 25.61 11.58 -13.63
C SER A 329 26.92 11.74 -14.39
N LYS A 330 27.03 11.14 -15.57
CA LYS A 330 28.20 11.37 -16.43
C LYS A 330 28.13 12.81 -16.97
N ALA A 331 29.27 13.50 -16.99
CA ALA A 331 29.31 14.92 -17.38
C ALA A 331 28.72 15.12 -18.79
N GLY A 332 27.77 16.05 -18.91
CA GLY A 332 27.08 16.35 -20.17
C GLY A 332 25.91 15.42 -20.52
N GLU A 333 25.59 14.43 -19.69
CA GLU A 333 24.41 13.57 -19.85
C GLU A 333 23.31 14.01 -18.86
N LEU A 334 22.04 13.99 -19.29
CA LEU A 334 20.91 14.05 -18.35
C LEU A 334 21.05 12.89 -17.36
N PRO A 335 20.63 13.05 -16.09
CA PRO A 335 20.84 12.02 -15.06
C PRO A 335 20.36 10.67 -15.58
N MET A 336 21.31 9.76 -15.84
CA MET A 336 20.99 8.37 -16.16
C MET A 336 20.15 7.83 -15.02
N LYS A 337 19.04 7.16 -15.37
CA LYS A 337 18.21 6.27 -14.53
C LYS A 337 18.61 6.30 -13.05
N ASP A 338 17.85 7.07 -12.27
CA ASP A 338 18.06 7.38 -10.85
C ASP A 338 18.73 6.23 -10.07
N TYR A 339 19.99 6.44 -9.69
CA TYR A 339 20.62 5.71 -8.57
C TYR A 339 20.58 6.63 -7.35
N PRO A 340 19.47 6.67 -6.59
CA PRO A 340 19.42 7.48 -5.38
C PRO A 340 20.42 6.89 -4.37
N TYR A 341 21.50 7.62 -4.12
CA TYR A 341 22.44 7.30 -3.06
C TYR A 341 21.77 7.59 -1.70
N ASN A 342 21.47 6.54 -0.94
CA ASN A 342 20.54 6.60 0.18
C ASN A 342 21.26 6.91 1.51
N ASN A 343 20.82 7.96 2.20
CA ASN A 343 21.34 8.36 3.51
C ASN A 343 20.77 7.46 4.62
N GLY A 344 21.52 6.45 5.08
CA GLY A 344 21.15 5.80 6.33
C GLY A 344 21.85 4.52 6.80
N ILE A 345 22.73 3.89 6.01
CA ILE A 345 23.46 2.68 6.46
C ILE A 345 24.92 2.79 5.98
N ASP A 346 25.85 2.23 6.77
CA ASP A 346 27.25 2.01 6.42
C ASP A 346 27.32 0.99 5.27
N ASN A 347 27.09 1.47 4.05
CA ASN A 347 27.13 0.66 2.83
C ASN A 347 28.46 0.91 2.11
N SER A 348 29.57 0.51 2.72
CA SER A 348 30.86 0.39 2.03
C SER A 348 30.69 -0.34 0.70
N GLN A 349 29.90 -1.42 0.68
CA GLN A 349 29.61 -2.22 -0.50
C GLN A 349 28.85 -1.47 -1.61
N GLU A 350 27.90 -0.58 -1.30
CA GLU A 350 27.20 0.18 -2.36
C GLU A 350 28.09 1.28 -2.94
N ILE A 351 28.94 1.90 -2.12
CA ILE A 351 29.95 2.86 -2.60
C ILE A 351 30.93 2.15 -3.54
N ASP A 352 31.39 0.96 -3.15
CA ASP A 352 32.33 0.16 -3.95
C ASP A 352 31.69 -0.30 -5.27
N ASN A 353 30.41 -0.68 -5.25
CA ASN A 353 29.65 -1.04 -6.46
C ASN A 353 29.45 0.17 -7.39
N LEU A 354 29.11 1.34 -6.84
CA LEU A 354 28.97 2.58 -7.63
C LEU A 354 30.31 3.01 -8.22
N HIS A 355 31.38 2.92 -7.44
CA HIS A 355 32.74 3.17 -7.89
C HIS A 355 33.14 2.22 -9.02
N HIS A 356 32.85 0.93 -8.89
CA HIS A 356 33.12 -0.03 -9.96
C HIS A 356 32.30 0.30 -11.23
N LEU A 357 31.02 0.65 -11.09
CA LEU A 357 30.16 0.96 -12.24
C LEU A 357 30.62 2.22 -12.98
N LEU A 358 30.99 3.26 -12.23
CA LEU A 358 31.29 4.57 -12.76
C LEU A 358 32.77 4.73 -13.10
N CYS A 359 33.71 4.23 -12.29
CA CYS A 359 35.14 4.47 -12.48
C CYS A 359 35.88 3.40 -13.31
N ASN A 360 35.36 2.17 -13.50
CA ASN A 360 36.05 1.12 -14.29
C ASN A 360 35.85 1.24 -15.82
N GLN A 361 35.52 2.43 -16.32
CA GLN A 361 35.47 2.69 -17.76
C GLN A 361 36.87 3.06 -18.28
N PRO A 362 37.21 2.73 -19.55
CA PRO A 362 38.58 2.88 -20.09
C PRO A 362 39.09 4.33 -20.15
N ALA A 363 38.22 5.32 -19.92
CA ALA A 363 38.60 6.71 -19.67
C ALA A 363 37.95 7.14 -18.35
N ILE A 364 38.73 7.77 -17.45
CA ILE A 364 38.23 8.29 -16.17
C ILE A 364 37.06 9.24 -16.47
N PRO A 365 35.81 8.85 -16.18
CA PRO A 365 34.69 9.68 -16.55
C PRO A 365 34.66 10.86 -15.59
N LYS A 366 34.54 12.05 -16.18
CA LYS A 366 34.10 13.23 -15.44
C LYS A 366 32.65 12.99 -15.05
N ILE A 367 32.34 13.05 -13.76
CA ILE A 367 31.01 12.82 -13.20
C ILE A 367 30.51 14.15 -12.65
N THR A 368 29.28 14.52 -12.97
CA THR A 368 28.62 15.67 -12.37
C THR A 368 27.75 15.17 -11.21
N ALA A 369 28.11 15.61 -9.99
CA ALA A 369 27.36 15.42 -8.77
C ALA A 369 26.41 16.60 -8.55
N ARG A 370 25.10 16.36 -8.59
CA ARG A 370 24.08 17.34 -8.20
C ARG A 370 23.72 17.12 -6.73
N ILE A 371 24.05 18.09 -5.90
CA ILE A 371 23.91 18.05 -4.44
C ILE A 371 22.75 18.96 -4.06
N ILE A 372 21.72 18.40 -3.42
CA ILE A 372 20.54 19.16 -2.99
C ILE A 372 20.56 19.22 -1.47
N GLN A 373 20.78 20.41 -0.91
CA GLN A 373 20.86 20.63 0.53
C GLN A 373 19.71 21.49 1.05
N PRO A 374 19.15 21.18 2.21
CA PRO A 374 18.27 22.12 2.90
C PRO A 374 19.07 23.39 3.25
N LYS A 375 18.55 24.58 2.94
CA LYS A 375 19.18 25.83 3.40
C LYS A 375 19.15 25.85 4.93
N PRO A 376 20.29 26.13 5.59
CA PRO A 376 20.32 26.21 7.05
C PRO A 376 19.31 27.24 7.54
N ALA A 377 18.61 26.92 8.62
CA ALA A 377 17.71 27.87 9.26
C ALA A 377 18.48 29.16 9.60
N PRO A 378 17.91 30.36 9.37
CA PRO A 378 18.57 31.59 9.78
C PRO A 378 18.87 31.49 11.28
N VAL A 379 20.13 31.71 11.64
CA VAL A 379 20.56 31.76 13.04
C VAL A 379 19.96 33.05 13.60
N TYR A 380 18.87 32.93 14.34
CA TYR A 380 18.32 34.06 15.09
C TYR A 380 19.31 34.39 16.21
N GLN A 381 20.01 35.51 16.06
CA GLN A 381 20.74 36.10 17.18
C GLN A 381 19.70 36.58 18.18
N VAL A 382 19.71 36.00 19.37
CA VAL A 382 18.91 36.50 20.49
C VAL A 382 19.49 37.88 20.83
N PRO A 383 18.70 38.96 20.82
CA PRO A 383 19.18 40.27 21.25
C PRO A 383 19.56 40.19 22.73
N ASP A 384 20.73 40.72 23.08
CA ASP A 384 21.23 40.82 24.45
C ASP A 384 20.28 41.58 25.40
#